data_AF-A0A4Y2KF14-F1
#
_entry.id   AF-A0A4Y2KF14-F1
#
_cell.length_a   1.000
_cell.length_b   1.000
_cell.length_c   1.000
_cell.angle_alpha   90.00
_cell.angle_beta   90.00
_cell.angle_gamma   90.00
#
_symmetry.space_group_name_H-M   'P 1'
#
loop_
_entity.id
_entity.type
_entity.pdbx_description
1 polymer ?
#
loop_
_entity_poly.entity_id
_entity_poly.type
_entity_poly.pdbx_seq_one_letter_code
_entity_poly.pdbx_strand_id
1 'polypeptide(L)'
;MIIVHSIHLFKFTYLRGLLGSTALAVEGFAITAENYAKAVEILKDRFGRKDAIINSHMQKFLSVTPLTRSNDIKGLRQFFDMCQTQIRSLESLGVSFESCSSLLCLLILNCLPYYLVLEFNKETDGSEYKLDKLLKFLNKEISARERAESSLSAQCIPNQNKISPVRSSLPNNLYRD
;
A
#
# COMPACT_ATOMS: atom_id res chain seq x y z
N MET A 1 30.92 -2.59 27.75
CA MET A 1 30.12 -3.75 28.23
C MET A 1 28.87 -3.34 29.04
N ILE A 2 28.92 -2.29 29.87
CA ILE A 2 27.80 -1.85 30.73
C ILE A 2 26.59 -1.27 29.94
N ILE A 3 26.84 -0.56 28.83
CA ILE A 3 25.78 0.06 28.02
C ILE A 3 24.92 -1.00 27.31
N VAL A 4 25.53 -2.08 26.79
CA VAL A 4 24.81 -3.17 26.10
C VAL A 4 23.92 -3.93 27.08
N HIS A 5 24.41 -4.22 28.29
CA HIS A 5 23.62 -4.90 29.32
C HIS A 5 22.39 -4.07 29.74
N SER A 6 22.53 -2.74 29.83
CA SER A 6 21.42 -1.83 30.13
C SER A 6 20.37 -1.80 29.03
N ILE A 7 20.77 -1.86 27.75
CA ILE A 7 19.84 -1.86 26.60
C ILE A 7 18.93 -3.09 26.62
N HIS A 8 19.47 -4.29 26.89
CA HIS A 8 18.66 -5.51 26.95
C HIS A 8 17.64 -5.48 28.08
N LEU A 9 17.99 -4.87 29.21
CA LEU A 9 17.09 -4.68 30.33
C LEU A 9 15.90 -3.77 29.96
N PHE A 10 16.19 -2.62 29.34
CA PHE A 10 15.14 -1.70 28.86
C PHE A 10 14.24 -2.36 27.81
N LYS A 11 14.82 -3.15 26.89
CA LYS A 11 14.05 -3.91 25.89
C LYS A 11 13.10 -4.92 26.54
N PHE A 12 13.53 -5.61 27.60
CA PHE A 12 12.68 -6.57 28.26
C PHE A 12 11.56 -5.89 29.07
N THR A 13 11.88 -4.85 29.83
CA THR A 13 10.88 -4.07 30.54
C THR A 13 9.84 -3.49 29.57
N TYR A 14 10.29 -2.95 28.44
CA TYR A 14 9.42 -2.44 27.39
C TYR A 14 8.54 -3.54 26.76
N LEU A 15 9.13 -4.69 26.42
CA LEU A 15 8.41 -5.84 25.90
C LEU A 15 7.30 -6.27 26.87
N ARG A 16 7.60 -6.40 28.17
CA ARG A 16 6.62 -6.82 29.18
C ARG A 16 5.45 -5.84 29.31
N GLY A 17 5.72 -4.54 29.16
CA GLY A 17 4.68 -3.50 29.13
C GLY A 17 3.74 -3.59 27.92
N LEU A 18 4.20 -4.14 26.79
CA LEU A 18 3.40 -4.28 25.56
C LEU A 18 2.61 -5.58 25.46
N LEU A 19 2.98 -6.61 26.22
CA LEU A 19 2.39 -7.95 26.08
C LEU A 19 0.93 -8.02 26.54
N GLY A 20 0.46 -7.11 27.39
CA GLY A 20 -0.92 -7.14 27.90
C GLY A 20 -1.29 -8.52 28.46
N SER A 21 -2.35 -9.14 27.93
CA SER A 21 -2.80 -10.49 28.32
C SER A 21 -1.83 -11.62 27.93
N THR A 22 -0.92 -11.39 26.97
CA THR A 22 0.09 -12.38 26.55
C THR A 22 1.29 -12.46 27.51
N ALA A 23 1.37 -11.54 28.50
CA ALA A 23 2.47 -11.48 29.46
C ALA A 23 2.56 -12.74 30.34
N LEU A 24 1.45 -13.46 30.55
CA LEU A 24 1.41 -14.74 31.28
C LEU A 24 2.38 -15.79 30.71
N ALA A 25 2.72 -15.69 29.41
CA ALA A 25 3.68 -16.60 28.79
C ALA A 25 5.13 -16.41 29.29
N VAL A 26 5.44 -15.24 29.88
CA VAL A 26 6.81 -14.88 30.31
C VAL A 26 6.87 -14.33 31.73
N GLU A 27 5.79 -14.46 32.52
CA GLU A 27 5.65 -13.88 33.85
C GLU A 27 6.65 -14.47 34.88
N GLY A 28 7.16 -15.68 34.65
CA GLY A 28 8.18 -16.33 35.48
C GLY A 28 9.63 -15.88 35.22
N PHE A 29 9.89 -15.02 34.24
CA PHE A 29 11.24 -14.56 33.93
C PHE A 29 11.61 -13.30 34.73
N ALA A 30 12.73 -13.37 35.45
CA ALA A 30 13.38 -12.18 35.98
C ALA A 30 13.85 -11.29 34.82
N ILE A 31 13.73 -9.97 34.96
CA ILE A 31 14.15 -9.00 33.94
C ILE A 31 15.67 -9.01 33.88
N THR A 32 16.24 -9.81 32.98
CA THR A 32 17.69 -9.90 32.72
C THR A 32 17.95 -10.03 31.22
N ALA A 33 19.17 -9.71 30.77
CA ALA A 33 19.53 -9.80 29.35
C ALA A 33 19.43 -11.23 28.79
N GLU A 34 19.81 -12.25 29.59
CA GLU A 34 19.71 -13.67 29.22
C GLU A 34 18.25 -14.12 29.13
N ASN A 35 17.42 -13.68 30.07
CA ASN A 35 16.00 -14.04 30.09
C ASN A 35 15.21 -13.33 28.99
N TYR A 36 15.64 -12.15 28.53
CA TYR A 36 15.03 -11.50 27.37
C TYR A 36 15.06 -12.39 26.11
N ALA A 37 16.20 -13.01 25.83
CA ALA A 37 16.33 -13.91 24.68
C ALA A 37 15.38 -15.11 24.78
N LYS A 38 15.34 -15.77 25.96
CA LYS A 38 14.43 -16.89 26.25
C LYS A 38 12.95 -16.50 26.18
N ALA A 39 12.61 -15.32 26.71
CA ALA A 39 11.25 -14.77 26.66
C ALA A 39 10.82 -14.54 25.21
N VAL A 40 11.69 -13.97 24.36
CA VAL A 40 11.41 -13.80 22.93
C VAL A 40 11.22 -15.15 22.23
N GLU A 41 12.01 -16.17 22.55
CA GLU A 41 11.84 -17.52 21.98
C GLU A 41 10.50 -18.13 22.38
N ILE A 42 10.10 -18.10 23.65
CA ILE A 42 8.80 -18.62 24.11
C ILE A 42 7.64 -17.89 23.45
N LEU A 43 7.74 -16.57 23.29
CA LEU A 43 6.72 -15.79 22.60
C LEU A 43 6.63 -16.16 21.11
N LYS A 44 7.78 -16.38 20.45
CA LYS A 44 7.80 -16.85 19.06
C LYS A 44 7.27 -18.27 18.92
N ASP A 45 7.57 -19.16 19.84
CA ASP A 45 7.07 -20.54 19.82
C ASP A 45 5.55 -20.57 20.04
N ARG A 46 5.07 -19.87 21.06
CA ARG A 46 3.66 -19.87 21.45
C ARG A 46 2.77 -19.06 20.50
N PHE A 47 3.26 -17.94 19.96
CA PHE A 47 2.46 -16.99 19.18
C PHE A 47 2.95 -16.77 17.76
N GLY A 48 4.22 -17.05 17.46
CA GLY A 48 4.83 -16.91 16.13
C GLY A 48 4.50 -18.05 15.17
N ARG A 49 3.23 -18.47 15.13
CA ARG A 49 2.72 -19.50 14.22
C ARG A 49 2.81 -19.01 12.77
N LYS A 50 3.97 -19.22 12.14
CA LYS A 50 4.26 -18.76 10.77
C LYS A 50 3.19 -19.22 9.77
N ASP A 51 2.72 -20.45 9.87
CA ASP A 51 1.69 -20.99 8.96
C ASP A 51 0.38 -20.20 9.05
N ALA A 52 -0.02 -19.79 10.26
CA ALA A 52 -1.22 -18.97 10.46
C ALA A 52 -1.04 -17.56 9.86
N ILE A 53 0.17 -17.00 9.94
CA ILE A 53 0.51 -15.70 9.36
C ILE A 53 0.50 -15.79 7.82
N ILE A 54 1.16 -16.80 7.25
CA ILE A 54 1.16 -17.08 5.82
C ILE A 54 -0.29 -17.26 5.32
N ASN A 55 -1.09 -18.09 6.00
CA ASN A 55 -2.48 -18.29 5.65
C ASN A 55 -3.30 -17.00 5.71
N SER A 56 -3.08 -16.14 6.70
CA SER A 56 -3.75 -14.83 6.78
C SER A 56 -3.43 -13.94 5.57
N HIS A 57 -2.16 -13.88 5.15
CA HIS A 57 -1.76 -13.14 3.95
C HIS A 57 -2.34 -13.74 2.68
N MET A 58 -2.35 -15.07 2.54
CA MET A 58 -2.95 -15.77 1.40
C MET A 58 -4.47 -15.54 1.34
N GLN A 59 -5.16 -15.60 2.48
CA GLN A 59 -6.60 -15.33 2.54
C GLN A 59 -6.93 -13.91 2.08
N LYS A 60 -6.15 -12.90 2.47
CA LYS A 60 -6.31 -11.53 1.97
C LYS A 60 -6.16 -11.44 0.46
N PHE A 61 -5.33 -12.30 -0.15
CA PHE A 61 -5.14 -12.36 -1.59
C PHE A 61 -6.32 -13.04 -2.30
N LEU A 62 -6.92 -14.05 -1.67
CA LEU A 62 -8.06 -14.80 -2.21
C LEU A 62 -9.40 -14.09 -2.01
N SER A 63 -9.52 -13.27 -0.97
CA SER A 63 -10.75 -12.55 -0.62
C SER A 63 -10.92 -11.21 -1.34
N VAL A 64 -10.12 -10.94 -2.38
CA VAL A 64 -10.14 -9.64 -3.05
C VAL A 64 -11.31 -9.58 -4.01
N THR A 65 -12.12 -8.53 -3.87
CA THR A 65 -13.22 -8.27 -4.79
C THR A 65 -12.69 -7.73 -6.12
N PRO A 66 -13.16 -8.25 -7.28
CA PRO A 66 -12.78 -7.73 -8.58
C PRO A 66 -13.12 -6.24 -8.73
N LEU A 67 -12.22 -5.51 -9.38
CA LEU A 67 -12.42 -4.11 -9.74
C LEU A 67 -13.46 -4.04 -10.87
N THR A 68 -14.66 -3.57 -10.54
CA THR A 68 -15.79 -3.48 -11.49
C THR A 68 -15.80 -2.17 -12.28
N ARG A 69 -15.21 -1.10 -11.74
CA ARG A 69 -15.24 0.24 -12.32
C ARG A 69 -13.97 0.53 -13.10
N SER A 70 -14.11 0.83 -14.38
CA SER A 70 -12.97 1.06 -15.28
C SER A 70 -12.20 2.36 -15.02
N ASN A 71 -12.83 3.34 -14.38
CA ASN A 71 -12.23 4.64 -14.06
C ASN A 71 -11.91 4.82 -12.57
N ASP A 72 -11.90 3.75 -11.78
CA ASP A 72 -11.54 3.83 -10.36
C ASP A 72 -10.01 3.73 -10.18
N ILE A 73 -9.32 4.84 -10.46
CA ILE A 73 -7.86 4.93 -10.37
C ILE A 73 -7.40 4.68 -8.92
N LYS A 74 -8.13 5.23 -7.94
CA LYS A 74 -7.82 5.06 -6.51
C LYS A 74 -8.01 3.61 -6.07
N GLY A 75 -9.11 2.97 -6.46
CA GLY A 75 -9.34 1.55 -6.19
C GLY A 75 -8.28 0.66 -6.83
N LEU A 76 -7.88 0.94 -8.06
CA LEU A 76 -6.80 0.22 -8.73
C LEU A 76 -5.44 0.39 -8.03
N ARG A 77 -5.11 1.60 -7.57
CA ARG A 77 -3.90 1.86 -6.76
C ARG A 77 -3.93 1.09 -5.45
N GLN A 78 -5.05 1.14 -4.71
CA GLN A 78 -5.21 0.42 -3.45
C GLN A 78 -5.09 -1.10 -3.63
N PHE A 79 -5.72 -1.64 -4.68
CA PHE A 79 -5.58 -3.05 -5.04
C PHE A 79 -4.12 -3.42 -5.31
N PHE A 80 -3.42 -2.62 -6.12
CA PHE A 80 -2.01 -2.86 -6.43
C PHE A 80 -1.11 -2.81 -5.19
N ASP A 81 -1.30 -1.82 -4.32
CA ASP A 81 -0.52 -1.66 -3.09
C ASP A 81 -0.77 -2.82 -2.12
N MET A 82 -2.02 -3.29 -2.03
CA MET A 82 -2.39 -4.47 -1.27
C MET A 82 -1.68 -5.72 -1.81
N CYS A 83 -1.70 -5.96 -3.13
CA CYS A 83 -0.99 -7.07 -3.77
C CYS A 83 0.51 -7.03 -3.44
N GLN A 84 1.17 -5.88 -3.66
CA GLN A 84 2.60 -5.75 -3.34
C GLN A 84 2.90 -5.96 -1.86
N THR A 85 2.02 -5.49 -0.97
CA THR A 85 2.18 -5.67 0.48
C THR A 85 2.10 -7.14 0.87
N GLN A 86 1.14 -7.89 0.33
CA GLN A 86 1.03 -9.32 0.62
C GLN A 86 2.23 -10.08 0.07
N ILE A 87 2.66 -9.78 -1.16
CA ILE A 87 3.85 -10.38 -1.80
C ILE A 87 5.09 -10.16 -0.92
N ARG A 88 5.42 -8.91 -0.58
CA ARG A 88 6.58 -8.60 0.29
C ARG A 88 6.49 -9.28 1.66
N SER A 89 5.29 -9.35 2.24
CA SER A 89 5.09 -9.99 3.55
C SER A 89 5.38 -11.50 3.47
N LEU A 90 4.90 -12.16 2.43
CA LEU A 90 5.11 -13.59 2.19
C LEU A 90 6.57 -13.91 1.86
N GLU A 91 7.25 -13.09 1.05
CA GLU A 91 8.69 -13.19 0.81
C GLU A 91 9.49 -13.09 2.12
N SER A 92 9.13 -12.16 3.00
CA SER A 92 9.78 -12.00 4.31
C SER A 92 9.62 -13.22 5.23
N LEU A 93 8.58 -14.02 4.98
CA LEU A 93 8.30 -15.28 5.68
C LEU A 93 8.97 -16.50 5.01
N GLY A 94 9.70 -16.29 3.91
CA GLY A 94 10.42 -17.34 3.17
C GLY A 94 9.58 -18.05 2.10
N VAL A 95 8.41 -17.51 1.74
CA VAL A 95 7.60 -18.04 0.65
C VAL A 95 8.18 -17.59 -0.68
N SER A 96 8.63 -18.54 -1.50
CA SER A 96 9.07 -18.28 -2.87
C SER A 96 7.87 -18.20 -3.81
N PHE A 97 7.82 -17.15 -4.62
CA PHE A 97 6.80 -16.99 -5.64
C PHE A 97 7.18 -17.58 -6.99
N GLU A 98 8.38 -18.12 -7.18
CA GLU A 98 8.77 -18.75 -8.45
C GLU A 98 7.80 -19.87 -8.85
N SER A 99 7.45 -20.74 -7.89
CA SER A 99 6.50 -21.85 -8.12
C SER A 99 5.03 -21.42 -8.17
N CYS A 100 4.70 -20.25 -7.62
CA CYS A 100 3.33 -19.75 -7.49
C CYS A 100 3.04 -18.54 -8.39
N SER A 101 4.01 -18.11 -9.20
CA SER A 101 3.97 -16.90 -10.03
C SER A 101 2.81 -16.93 -11.00
N SER A 102 2.60 -18.08 -11.64
CA SER A 102 1.49 -18.30 -12.58
C SER A 102 0.13 -18.21 -11.89
N LEU A 103 -0.05 -18.86 -10.73
CA LEU A 103 -1.30 -18.80 -9.96
C LEU A 103 -1.62 -17.39 -9.49
N LEU A 104 -0.63 -16.65 -8.99
CA LEU A 104 -0.83 -15.28 -8.54
C LEU A 104 -1.12 -14.33 -9.71
N CYS A 105 -0.46 -14.51 -10.84
CA CYS A 105 -0.81 -13.82 -12.08
C CYS A 105 -2.29 -14.01 -12.40
N LEU A 106 -2.77 -15.26 -12.43
CA LEU A 106 -4.17 -15.56 -12.76
C LEU A 106 -5.13 -14.95 -11.74
N LEU A 107 -4.81 -15.01 -10.44
CA LEU A 107 -5.63 -14.40 -9.39
C LEU A 107 -5.72 -12.87 -9.55
N ILE A 108 -4.60 -12.21 -9.80
CA ILE A 108 -4.57 -10.76 -10.03
C ILE A 108 -5.38 -10.43 -11.29
N LEU A 109 -5.17 -11.13 -12.40
CA LEU A 109 -5.87 -10.91 -13.67
C LEU A 109 -7.40 -11.04 -13.52
N ASN A 110 -7.87 -12.02 -12.75
CA ASN A 110 -9.30 -12.20 -12.46
C ASN A 110 -9.93 -11.05 -11.65
N CYS A 111 -9.10 -10.26 -10.95
CA CYS A 111 -9.56 -9.09 -10.20
C CYS A 111 -9.55 -7.80 -11.05
N LEU A 112 -9.01 -7.82 -12.26
CA LEU A 112 -8.90 -6.64 -13.10
C LEU A 112 -10.09 -6.51 -14.06
N PRO A 113 -10.46 -5.27 -14.45
CA PRO A 113 -11.42 -5.06 -15.53
C PRO A 113 -10.85 -5.57 -16.86
N TYR A 114 -11.75 -6.04 -17.74
CA TYR A 114 -11.39 -6.62 -19.03
C TYR A 114 -10.41 -5.76 -19.85
N TYR A 115 -10.58 -4.44 -19.89
CA TYR A 115 -9.71 -3.58 -20.68
C TYR A 115 -8.24 -3.61 -20.18
N LEU A 116 -7.97 -3.72 -18.87
CA LEU A 116 -6.59 -3.84 -18.36
C LEU A 116 -5.99 -5.18 -18.77
N VAL A 117 -6.78 -6.23 -18.69
CA VAL A 117 -6.37 -7.57 -19.12
C VAL A 117 -6.05 -7.55 -20.60
N LEU A 118 -6.87 -6.89 -21.42
CA LEU A 118 -6.63 -6.72 -22.86
C LEU A 118 -5.32 -5.95 -23.13
N GLU A 119 -5.11 -4.80 -22.50
CA GLU A 119 -3.88 -4.01 -22.67
C GLU A 119 -2.64 -4.79 -22.23
N PHE A 120 -2.72 -5.53 -21.13
CA PHE A 120 -1.63 -6.40 -20.68
C PHE A 120 -1.32 -7.49 -21.72
N ASN A 121 -2.34 -8.16 -22.25
CA ASN A 121 -2.18 -9.19 -23.28
C ASN A 121 -1.68 -8.65 -24.63
N LYS A 122 -1.77 -7.34 -24.90
CA LYS A 122 -1.13 -6.71 -26.06
C LYS A 122 0.36 -6.48 -25.86
N GLU A 123 0.79 -6.19 -24.63
CA GLU A 123 2.21 -6.00 -24.29
C GLU A 123 2.97 -7.33 -24.13
N THR A 124 2.27 -8.45 -24.00
CA THR A 124 2.87 -9.80 -23.92
C THR A 124 2.54 -10.63 -25.15
N ASP A 125 3.49 -11.47 -25.55
CA ASP A 125 3.39 -12.48 -26.61
C ASP A 125 2.59 -13.75 -26.20
N GLY A 126 1.93 -13.73 -25.04
CA GLY A 126 1.16 -14.85 -24.50
C GLY A 126 2.00 -16.06 -24.06
N SER A 127 3.33 -15.98 -24.11
CA SER A 127 4.22 -17.14 -23.93
C SER A 127 4.57 -17.44 -22.47
N GLU A 128 4.51 -16.46 -21.56
CA GLU A 128 4.76 -16.70 -20.13
C GLU A 128 4.22 -15.59 -19.21
N TYR A 129 3.22 -15.91 -18.38
CA TYR A 129 2.66 -15.01 -17.37
C TYR A 129 3.57 -14.92 -16.14
N LYS A 130 4.55 -14.02 -16.17
CA LYS A 130 5.41 -13.71 -15.01
C LYS A 130 4.78 -12.64 -14.13
N LEU A 131 4.73 -12.89 -12.83
CA LEU A 131 4.20 -11.95 -11.84
C LEU A 131 4.89 -10.59 -11.90
N ASP A 132 6.22 -10.58 -12.04
CA ASP A 132 6.99 -9.34 -12.16
C ASP A 132 6.60 -8.50 -13.39
N LYS A 133 6.35 -9.14 -14.53
CA LYS A 133 5.88 -8.43 -15.74
C LYS A 133 4.50 -7.80 -15.51
N LEU A 134 3.57 -8.54 -14.89
CA LEU A 134 2.24 -8.04 -14.58
C LEU A 134 2.28 -6.86 -13.60
N LEU A 135 3.08 -6.95 -12.54
CA LEU A 135 3.23 -5.87 -11.56
C LEU A 135 3.85 -4.62 -12.17
N LYS A 136 4.85 -4.77 -13.06
CA LYS A 136 5.45 -3.65 -13.79
C LYS A 136 4.45 -2.98 -14.73
N PHE A 137 3.69 -3.77 -15.48
CA PHE A 137 2.61 -3.27 -16.33
C PHE A 137 1.59 -2.46 -15.53
N LEU A 138 1.06 -3.05 -14.44
CA LEU A 138 0.05 -2.39 -13.61
C LEU A 138 0.56 -1.07 -13.04
N ASN A 139 1.78 -1.04 -12.52
CA ASN A 139 2.33 0.20 -11.98
C ASN A 139 2.50 1.29 -13.04
N LYS A 140 2.94 0.92 -14.25
CA LYS A 140 3.07 1.84 -15.40
C LYS A 140 1.72 2.42 -15.78
N GLU A 141 0.70 1.56 -15.89
CA GLU A 141 -0.67 1.95 -16.27
C GLU A 141 -1.32 2.85 -15.21
N ILE A 142 -1.22 2.49 -13.93
CA ILE A 142 -1.74 3.33 -12.83
C ILE A 142 -1.05 4.70 -12.84
N SER A 143 0.27 4.73 -12.96
CA SER A 143 1.03 5.98 -12.99
C SER A 143 0.72 6.84 -14.22
N ALA A 144 0.35 6.23 -15.35
CA ALA A 144 -0.12 6.97 -16.52
C ALA A 144 -1.48 7.63 -16.27
N ARG A 145 -2.41 6.89 -15.65
CA ARG A 145 -3.76 7.38 -15.31
C ARG A 145 -3.73 8.51 -14.28
N GLU A 146 -2.94 8.37 -13.22
CA GLU A 146 -2.80 9.41 -12.20
C GLU A 146 -2.23 10.71 -12.78
N ARG A 147 -1.26 10.61 -13.72
CA ARG A 147 -0.74 11.76 -14.45
C ARG A 147 -1.80 12.41 -15.36
N ALA A 148 -2.62 11.60 -16.02
CA ALA A 148 -3.72 12.10 -16.86
C ALA A 148 -4.78 12.83 -16.01
N GLU A 149 -5.20 12.24 -14.88
CA GLU A 149 -6.14 12.85 -13.93
C GLU A 149 -5.61 14.18 -13.38
N SER A 150 -4.33 14.20 -12.99
CA SER A 150 -3.66 15.43 -12.53
C SER A 150 -3.64 16.51 -13.60
N SER A 151 -3.32 16.15 -14.84
CA SER A 151 -3.26 17.08 -15.99
C SER A 151 -4.63 17.67 -16.34
N LEU A 152 -5.70 16.85 -16.27
CA LEU A 152 -7.07 17.30 -16.51
C LEU A 152 -7.57 18.24 -15.40
N SER A 153 -7.26 17.93 -14.14
CA SER A 153 -7.64 18.78 -13.00
C SER A 153 -6.99 20.17 -13.03
N ALA A 154 -5.77 20.27 -13.60
CA ALA A 154 -5.03 21.53 -13.73
C ALA A 154 -5.60 22.47 -14.81
N GLN A 155 -6.38 21.96 -15.78
CA GLN A 155 -6.93 22.74 -16.89
C GLN A 155 -8.24 23.48 -16.56
N CYS A 156 -8.90 23.16 -15.45
CA CYS A 156 -10.25 23.65 -15.13
C CYS A 156 -10.32 24.88 -14.18
N ILE A 157 -9.28 25.68 -14.00
CA ILE A 157 -9.38 26.93 -13.20
C ILE A 157 -10.02 28.04 -14.07
N PRO A 158 -11.25 28.52 -13.79
CA PRO A 158 -11.81 29.67 -14.50
C PRO A 158 -11.14 30.95 -13.99
N ASN A 159 -10.62 31.74 -14.92
CA ASN A 159 -9.96 33.02 -14.65
C ASN A 159 -10.99 34.07 -14.18
N GLN A 160 -11.24 34.19 -12.89
CA GLN A 160 -11.93 35.36 -12.33
C GLN A 160 -10.90 36.43 -11.97
N ASN A 161 -10.69 37.39 -12.87
CA ASN A 161 -10.54 38.82 -12.55
C ASN A 161 -10.28 39.68 -13.79
N LYS A 162 -11.32 40.34 -14.30
CA LYS A 162 -11.22 41.66 -14.94
C LYS A 162 -12.47 42.47 -14.59
N ILE A 163 -12.45 43.13 -13.44
CA ILE A 163 -13.26 44.34 -13.23
C ILE A 163 -12.40 45.49 -13.74
N SER A 164 -12.69 45.98 -14.94
CA SER A 164 -12.11 47.22 -15.46
C SER A 164 -12.74 48.41 -14.71
N PRO A 165 -11.98 49.44 -14.31
CA PRO A 165 -12.58 50.63 -13.73
C PRO A 165 -13.24 51.45 -14.84
N VAL A 166 -14.55 51.70 -14.69
CA VAL A 166 -15.31 52.65 -15.51
C VAL A 166 -14.70 54.03 -15.32
N ARG A 167 -14.21 54.62 -16.42
CA ARG A 167 -13.73 56.00 -16.48
C ARG A 167 -14.96 56.91 -16.37
N SER A 168 -15.13 57.59 -15.23
CA SER A 168 -16.16 58.61 -15.06
C SER A 168 -15.82 59.83 -15.89
N SER A 169 -16.54 60.04 -16.99
CA SER A 169 -16.56 61.30 -17.72
C SER A 169 -17.49 62.25 -16.98
N LEU A 170 -16.94 63.34 -16.42
CA LEU A 170 -17.70 64.47 -15.87
C LEU A 170 -18.54 65.12 -16.99
N PRO A 171 -19.80 65.50 -16.75
CA PRO A 171 -20.56 66.32 -17.69
C PRO A 171 -20.10 67.78 -17.63
N ASN A 172 -19.84 68.35 -18.82
CA ASN A 172 -19.60 69.77 -19.02
C ASN A 172 -20.82 70.60 -18.61
N ASN A 173 -20.67 71.41 -17.57
CA ASN A 173 -21.50 72.60 -17.39
C ASN A 173 -20.93 73.71 -18.27
N LEU A 174 -21.65 74.08 -19.33
CA LEU A 174 -21.55 75.39 -19.95
C LEU A 174 -22.97 75.94 -20.20
N TYR A 175 -23.33 76.89 -19.33
CA TYR A 175 -24.10 78.11 -19.53
C TYR A 175 -25.09 78.23 -20.71
N ARG A 176 -26.30 78.70 -20.33
CA ARG A 176 -27.17 79.70 -20.97
C ARG A 176 -27.86 79.31 -22.30
N ASP A 177 -29.09 79.68 -22.59
CA ASP A 177 -30.05 80.65 -22.02
C ASP A 177 -31.46 80.05 -21.97
#